data_AF-A0A0R1S958-F1
#
_entry.id   AF-A0A0R1S958-F1
#
_cell.length_a   1.000
_cell.length_b   1.000
_cell.length_c   1.000
_cell.angle_alpha   90.00
_cell.angle_beta   90.00
_cell.angle_gamma   90.00
#
_symmetry.space_group_name_H-M   'P 1'
#
loop_
_entity.id
_entity.type
_entity.pdbx_description
1 polymer ?
#
loop_
_entity_poly.entity_id
_entity_poly.type
_entity_poly.pdbx_seq_one_letter_code
_entity_poly.pdbx_strand_id
1 'polypeptide(L)'
;MGKSTYKFHSLIGISILSALAAIIMFFEFPVLIWLPFLKVDLSDIVTLIGSLIYGPAGGIAIAFIKALVHWIITGQGAAGVIGDFSNFIGAVSLLLPFTYFWQRGKKFTAVISGVVVMTIVMSLLNYFVVMPLYINVVGMQLNMSLAQYVATGVIPFNIIKSLINCLGVIIIYPRLKGHFRTHY
;
A
#
# COMPACT_ATOMS: atom_id res chain seq x y z
N MET A 1 -10.78 -30.35 -6.70
CA MET A 1 -9.42 -30.45 -6.14
C MET A 1 -9.48 -30.62 -4.63
N GLY A 2 -8.46 -31.20 -4.00
CA GLY A 2 -8.40 -31.28 -2.52
C GLY A 2 -8.05 -29.93 -1.89
N LYS A 3 -8.47 -29.69 -0.63
CA LYS A 3 -8.17 -28.45 0.12
C LYS A 3 -6.67 -28.10 0.16
N SER A 4 -5.79 -29.11 0.10
CA SER A 4 -4.32 -28.93 0.07
C SER A 4 -3.84 -28.27 -1.22
N THR A 5 -4.32 -28.72 -2.38
CA THR A 5 -3.92 -28.17 -3.69
C THR A 5 -4.36 -26.71 -3.85
N TYR A 6 -5.54 -26.34 -3.33
CA TYR A 6 -6.00 -24.95 -3.33
C TYR A 6 -5.08 -24.03 -2.53
N LYS A 7 -4.67 -24.45 -1.32
CA LYS A 7 -3.72 -23.67 -0.50
C LYS A 7 -2.37 -23.50 -1.20
N PHE A 8 -1.91 -24.55 -1.89
CA PHE A 8 -0.66 -24.50 -2.65
C PHE A 8 -0.72 -23.51 -3.82
N HIS A 9 -1.82 -23.51 -4.58
CA HIS A 9 -2.01 -22.52 -5.65
C HIS A 9 -2.10 -21.08 -5.12
N SER A 10 -2.82 -20.86 -4.02
CA SER A 10 -2.88 -19.52 -3.39
C SER A 10 -1.50 -19.06 -2.93
N LEU A 11 -0.70 -19.95 -2.35
CA LEU A 11 0.67 -19.63 -1.94
C LEU A 11 1.52 -19.20 -3.15
N ILE A 12 1.50 -19.97 -4.24
CA ILE A 12 2.22 -19.62 -5.48
C ILE A 12 1.77 -18.27 -6.02
N GLY A 13 0.46 -18.05 -6.09
CA GLY A 13 -0.12 -16.81 -6.59
C GLY A 13 0.29 -15.58 -5.75
N ILE A 14 0.25 -15.71 -4.43
CA ILE A 14 0.73 -14.67 -3.50
C ILE A 14 2.21 -14.41 -3.71
N SER A 15 3.05 -15.43 -3.86
CA SER A 15 4.49 -15.28 -4.11
C SER A 15 4.78 -14.53 -5.41
N ILE A 16 4.10 -14.89 -6.51
CA ILE A 16 4.28 -14.22 -7.81
C ILE A 16 3.85 -12.75 -7.73
N LEU A 17 2.67 -12.47 -7.14
CA LEU A 17 2.19 -11.10 -6.98
C LEU A 17 3.09 -10.28 -6.04
N SER A 18 3.67 -10.91 -5.02
CA SER A 18 4.63 -10.26 -4.12
C SER A 18 5.90 -9.86 -4.85
N ALA A 19 6.45 -10.75 -5.68
CA ALA A 19 7.62 -10.45 -6.51
C ALA A 19 7.32 -9.31 -7.50
N LEU A 20 6.16 -9.34 -8.17
CA LEU A 20 5.74 -8.27 -9.07
C LEU A 20 5.57 -6.93 -8.33
N ALA A 21 4.92 -6.95 -7.17
CA ALA A 21 4.74 -5.76 -6.35
C ALA A 21 6.10 -5.19 -5.89
N ALA A 22 7.03 -6.04 -5.46
CA ALA A 22 8.38 -5.61 -5.10
C ALA A 22 9.11 -4.93 -6.28
N ILE A 23 9.05 -5.53 -7.48
CA ILE A 23 9.66 -4.94 -8.69
C ILE A 23 9.05 -3.57 -8.99
N ILE A 24 7.72 -3.45 -8.93
CA ILE A 24 7.03 -2.18 -9.22
C ILE A 24 7.35 -1.12 -8.18
N MET A 25 7.57 -1.51 -6.92
CA MET A 25 7.87 -0.57 -5.83
C MET A 25 9.17 0.22 -6.06
N PHE A 26 10.15 -0.34 -6.79
CA PHE A 26 11.38 0.39 -7.16
C PHE A 26 11.13 1.58 -8.09
N PHE A 27 9.98 1.63 -8.77
CA PHE A 27 9.57 2.76 -9.61
C PHE A 27 8.76 3.78 -8.80
N GLU A 28 9.19 4.04 -7.57
CA GLU A 28 8.60 5.02 -6.69
C GLU A 28 9.08 6.45 -7.03
N PHE A 29 8.17 7.42 -6.92
CA PHE A 29 8.47 8.83 -7.23
C PHE A 29 7.76 9.79 -6.27
N PRO A 30 8.37 10.94 -5.95
CA PRO A 30 7.72 11.95 -5.11
C PRO A 30 6.63 12.67 -5.89
N VAL A 31 5.41 12.69 -5.34
CA VAL A 31 4.29 13.44 -5.95
C VAL A 31 4.22 14.88 -5.42
N LEU A 32 4.69 15.11 -4.19
CA LEU A 32 4.81 16.44 -3.60
C LEU A 32 6.28 16.88 -3.70
N ILE A 33 6.56 17.82 -4.60
CA ILE A 33 7.94 18.27 -4.92
C ILE A 33 8.65 18.79 -3.66
N TRP A 34 7.92 19.42 -2.74
CA TRP A 34 8.48 19.93 -1.48
C TRP A 34 8.70 18.86 -0.40
N LEU A 35 8.23 17.61 -0.60
CA LEU A 35 8.36 16.49 0.35
C LEU A 35 8.90 15.21 -0.34
N PRO A 36 10.19 15.18 -0.71
CA PRO A 36 10.74 14.14 -1.59
C PRO A 36 10.79 12.72 -0.98
N PHE A 37 10.61 12.60 0.34
CA PHE A 37 10.56 11.31 1.01
C PHE A 37 9.16 10.66 1.00
N LEU A 38 8.11 11.43 0.69
CA LEU A 38 6.76 10.90 0.49
C LEU A 38 6.60 10.46 -0.95
N LYS A 39 6.81 9.16 -1.18
CA LYS A 39 6.83 8.58 -2.53
C LYS A 39 5.59 7.74 -2.82
N VAL A 40 5.06 7.95 -4.02
CA VAL A 40 4.00 7.13 -4.60
C VAL A 40 4.65 6.02 -5.42
N ASP A 41 4.05 4.84 -5.35
CA ASP A 41 4.44 3.67 -6.12
C ASP A 41 3.16 2.94 -6.57
N LEU A 42 3.25 2.23 -7.69
CA LEU A 42 2.10 1.52 -8.27
C LEU A 42 1.96 0.08 -7.74
N SER A 43 2.80 -0.34 -6.79
CA SER A 43 2.81 -1.72 -6.29
C SER A 43 1.59 -2.05 -5.43
N ASP A 44 0.97 -1.02 -4.84
CA ASP A 44 -0.29 -1.13 -4.11
C ASP A 44 -1.45 -1.56 -5.01
N ILE A 45 -1.39 -1.30 -6.32
CA ILE A 45 -2.40 -1.81 -7.27
C ILE A 45 -2.33 -3.34 -7.30
N VAL A 46 -1.13 -3.92 -7.34
CA VAL A 46 -0.91 -5.37 -7.28
C VAL A 46 -1.38 -5.93 -5.94
N THR A 47 -1.12 -5.20 -4.85
CA THR A 47 -1.54 -5.56 -3.50
C THR A 47 -3.07 -5.63 -3.38
N LEU A 48 -3.78 -4.63 -3.91
CA LEU A 48 -5.24 -4.58 -3.94
C LEU A 48 -5.85 -5.63 -4.88
N ILE A 49 -5.23 -5.89 -6.03
CA ILE A 49 -5.67 -6.99 -6.91
C ILE A 49 -5.50 -8.33 -6.18
N GLY A 50 -4.37 -8.54 -5.53
CA GLY A 50 -4.09 -9.73 -4.74
C GLY A 50 -5.08 -9.93 -3.60
N SER A 51 -5.50 -8.84 -2.93
CA SER A 51 -6.52 -8.92 -1.87
C SER A 51 -7.92 -9.25 -2.41
N LEU A 52 -8.24 -8.83 -3.64
CA LEU A 52 -9.49 -9.21 -4.31
C LEU A 52 -9.51 -10.67 -4.77
N ILE A 53 -8.35 -11.26 -5.09
CA ILE A 53 -8.22 -12.65 -5.58
C ILE A 53 -8.06 -13.63 -4.42
N TYR A 54 -7.16 -13.36 -3.47
CA TYR A 54 -6.78 -14.26 -2.37
C TYR A 54 -7.32 -13.83 -1.00
N GLY A 55 -8.18 -12.81 -0.98
CA GLY A 55 -8.74 -12.24 0.24
C GLY A 55 -7.78 -11.31 0.99
N PRO A 56 -8.26 -10.66 2.07
CA PRO A 56 -7.49 -9.66 2.81
C PRO A 56 -6.13 -10.17 3.30
N ALA A 57 -6.06 -11.41 3.80
CA ALA A 57 -4.82 -12.02 4.26
C ALA A 57 -3.77 -12.16 3.15
N GLY A 58 -4.18 -12.53 1.93
CA GLY A 58 -3.28 -12.59 0.78
C GLY A 58 -2.76 -11.21 0.38
N GLY A 59 -3.61 -10.19 0.42
CA GLY A 59 -3.20 -8.79 0.22
C GLY A 59 -2.19 -8.30 1.25
N ILE A 60 -2.42 -8.59 2.53
CA ILE A 60 -1.48 -8.25 3.62
C ILE A 60 -0.14 -8.94 3.42
N ALA A 61 -0.13 -10.23 3.04
CA ALA A 61 1.09 -10.96 2.75
C ALA A 61 1.88 -10.31 1.59
N ILE A 62 1.20 -9.94 0.50
CA ILE A 62 1.81 -9.23 -0.64
C ILE A 62 2.42 -7.89 -0.20
N ALA A 63 1.66 -7.10 0.59
CA ALA A 63 2.13 -5.81 1.11
C ALA A 63 3.36 -5.95 2.00
N PHE A 64 3.39 -7.00 2.83
CA PHE A 64 4.51 -7.26 3.72
C PHE A 64 5.75 -7.69 2.95
N ILE A 65 5.61 -8.69 2.07
CA ILE A 65 6.73 -9.25 1.31
C ILE A 65 7.34 -8.19 0.39
N LYS A 66 6.52 -7.37 -0.29
CA LYS A 66 7.06 -6.32 -1.17
C LYS A 66 7.90 -5.29 -0.38
N ALA A 67 7.42 -4.86 0.78
CA ALA A 67 8.10 -3.86 1.61
C ALA A 67 9.39 -4.44 2.19
N LEU A 68 9.36 -5.70 2.63
CA LEU A 68 10.55 -6.42 3.11
C LEU A 68 11.61 -6.56 2.01
N VAL A 69 11.21 -6.97 0.81
CA VAL A 69 12.14 -7.13 -0.33
C VAL A 69 12.72 -5.78 -0.74
N HIS A 70 11.89 -4.74 -0.82
CA HIS A 70 12.33 -3.39 -1.16
C HIS A 70 13.35 -2.86 -0.14
N TRP A 71 13.09 -3.05 1.15
CA TRP A 71 14.00 -2.64 2.22
C TRP A 71 15.35 -3.35 2.12
N ILE A 72 15.35 -4.68 1.99
CA ILE A 72 16.56 -5.51 1.91
C ILE A 72 17.43 -5.09 0.71
N ILE A 73 16.80 -4.83 -0.44
CA ILE A 73 17.53 -4.52 -1.67
C ILE A 73 18.03 -3.08 -1.68
N THR A 74 17.23 -2.11 -1.24
CA THR A 74 17.64 -0.70 -1.27
C THR A 74 18.66 -0.35 -0.19
N GLY A 75 18.67 -1.07 0.94
CA GLY A 75 19.68 -0.90 1.98
C GLY A 75 19.69 0.49 2.63
N GLN A 76 18.59 1.24 2.57
CA GLN A 76 18.47 2.66 2.97
C GLN A 76 18.55 2.93 4.50
N GLY A 77 19.12 2.01 5.28
CA GLY A 77 19.29 2.15 6.73
C GLY A 77 17.97 2.44 7.47
N ALA A 78 18.05 3.24 8.54
CA ALA A 78 16.90 3.58 9.38
C ALA A 78 15.78 4.32 8.62
N ALA A 79 16.15 5.24 7.71
CA ALA A 79 15.18 5.97 6.89
C ALA A 79 14.38 5.04 5.96
N GLY A 80 15.06 4.04 5.38
CA GLY A 80 14.42 2.99 4.57
C GLY A 80 13.43 2.16 5.38
N VAL A 81 13.86 1.65 6.55
CA VAL A 81 12.99 0.86 7.44
C VAL A 81 11.72 1.62 7.80
N ILE A 82 11.86 2.89 8.21
CA ILE A 82 10.71 3.72 8.58
C ILE A 82 9.78 3.94 7.38
N GLY A 83 10.35 4.22 6.21
CA GLY A 83 9.60 4.43 4.97
C GLY A 83 8.85 3.18 4.51
N ASP A 84 9.52 2.04 4.44
CA ASP A 84 8.94 0.77 3.99
C ASP A 84 7.91 0.22 4.98
N PHE A 85 8.14 0.41 6.28
CA PHE A 85 7.14 0.12 7.30
C PHE A 85 5.89 1.00 7.13
N SER A 86 6.09 2.30 6.88
CA SER A 86 4.99 3.24 6.61
C SER A 86 4.23 2.86 5.34
N ASN A 87 4.93 2.42 4.29
CA ASN A 87 4.33 1.91 3.05
C ASN A 87 3.44 0.70 3.33
N PHE A 88 3.93 -0.28 4.09
CA PHE A 88 3.18 -1.46 4.50
C PHE A 88 1.89 -1.09 5.26
N ILE A 89 1.97 -0.23 6.29
CA ILE A 89 0.78 0.18 7.05
C ILE A 89 -0.21 0.95 6.18
N GLY A 90 0.27 1.81 5.29
CA GLY A 90 -0.58 2.53 4.33
C GLY A 90 -1.32 1.57 3.40
N ALA A 91 -0.62 0.58 2.85
CA ALA A 91 -1.20 -0.45 1.99
C ALA A 91 -2.28 -1.24 2.72
N VAL A 92 -2.02 -1.68 3.96
CA VAL A 92 -3.00 -2.43 4.78
C VAL A 92 -4.22 -1.58 5.11
N SER A 93 -4.01 -0.32 5.47
CA SER A 93 -5.09 0.62 5.81
C SER A 93 -6.02 0.90 4.63
N LEU A 94 -5.47 0.94 3.41
CA LEU A 94 -6.25 1.07 2.19
C LEU A 94 -6.96 -0.24 1.82
N LEU A 95 -6.23 -1.36 1.84
CA LEU A 95 -6.73 -2.63 1.31
C LEU A 95 -7.91 -3.20 2.10
N LEU A 96 -7.90 -3.08 3.43
CA LEU A 96 -8.93 -3.67 4.29
C LEU A 96 -10.35 -3.16 3.96
N PRO A 97 -10.64 -1.85 4.09
CA PRO A 97 -11.96 -1.31 3.74
C PRO A 97 -12.26 -1.44 2.25
N PHE A 98 -11.26 -1.25 1.38
CA PHE A 98 -11.44 -1.34 -0.07
C PHE A 98 -11.95 -2.74 -0.46
N THR A 99 -11.25 -3.80 -0.07
CA THR A 99 -11.63 -5.18 -0.38
C THR A 99 -12.99 -5.53 0.20
N TYR A 100 -13.28 -5.12 1.44
CA TYR A 100 -14.54 -5.39 2.12
C TYR A 100 -15.76 -4.85 1.36
N PHE A 101 -15.73 -3.59 0.93
CA PHE A 101 -16.84 -2.98 0.21
C PHE A 101 -16.88 -3.39 -1.26
N TRP A 102 -15.71 -3.60 -1.89
CA TRP A 102 -15.63 -4.01 -3.29
C TRP A 102 -16.28 -5.37 -3.53
N GLN A 103 -16.01 -6.34 -2.65
CA GLN A 103 -16.60 -7.69 -2.73
C GLN A 103 -18.14 -7.68 -2.57
N ARG A 104 -18.70 -6.62 -1.98
CA ARG A 104 -20.16 -6.40 -1.85
C ARG A 104 -20.77 -5.61 -3.00
N GLY A 105 -20.01 -5.39 -4.08
CA GLY A 105 -20.45 -4.59 -5.22
C GLY A 105 -20.48 -3.08 -4.98
N LYS A 106 -20.07 -2.61 -3.80
CA LYS A 106 -20.08 -1.19 -3.41
C LYS A 106 -18.77 -0.50 -3.79
N LYS A 107 -18.47 -0.43 -5.09
CA LYS A 107 -17.18 0.08 -5.60
C LYS A 107 -16.87 1.52 -5.17
N PHE A 108 -17.85 2.41 -5.23
CA PHE A 108 -17.67 3.80 -4.81
C PHE A 108 -17.37 3.89 -3.30
N THR A 109 -18.11 3.15 -2.48
CA THR A 109 -17.85 3.06 -1.04
C THR A 109 -16.48 2.45 -0.73
N ALA A 110 -16.03 1.47 -1.52
CA ALA A 110 -14.69 0.89 -1.37
C ALA A 110 -13.59 1.92 -1.56
N VAL A 111 -13.68 2.76 -2.60
CA VAL A 111 -12.71 3.83 -2.84
C VAL A 111 -12.77 4.85 -1.70
N ILE A 112 -13.94 5.38 -1.37
CA ILE A 112 -14.07 6.42 -0.33
C ILE A 112 -13.58 5.92 1.03
N SER A 113 -14.04 4.76 1.46
CA SER A 113 -13.64 4.20 2.76
C SER A 113 -12.15 3.89 2.80
N GLY A 114 -11.57 3.38 1.70
CA GLY A 114 -10.14 3.16 1.56
C GLY A 114 -9.33 4.44 1.70
N VAL A 115 -9.68 5.48 0.95
CA VAL A 115 -9.02 6.80 0.99
C VAL A 115 -9.11 7.39 2.40
N VAL A 116 -10.31 7.41 3.00
CA VAL A 116 -10.53 8.00 4.33
C VAL A 116 -9.75 7.24 5.41
N VAL A 117 -9.84 5.92 5.44
CA VAL A 117 -9.14 5.11 6.46
C VAL A 117 -7.64 5.22 6.29
N MET A 118 -7.11 5.10 5.06
CA MET A 118 -5.68 5.26 4.81
C MET A 118 -5.19 6.64 5.25
N THR A 119 -5.89 7.72 4.88
CA THR A 119 -5.48 9.07 5.25
C THR A 119 -5.50 9.26 6.77
N ILE A 120 -6.54 8.84 7.47
CA ILE A 120 -6.61 8.97 8.94
C ILE A 120 -5.47 8.18 9.61
N VAL A 121 -5.30 6.90 9.26
CA VAL A 121 -4.27 6.05 9.87
C VAL A 121 -2.89 6.62 9.58
N MET A 122 -2.61 7.03 8.34
CA MET A 122 -1.31 7.55 7.96
C MET A 122 -1.03 8.92 8.58
N SER A 123 -2.03 9.78 8.76
CA SER A 123 -1.87 11.05 9.48
C SER A 123 -1.52 10.82 10.95
N LEU A 124 -2.22 9.91 11.63
CA LEU A 124 -1.92 9.56 13.02
C LEU A 124 -0.53 8.92 13.13
N LEU A 125 -0.22 7.95 12.27
CA LEU A 125 1.08 7.28 12.25
C LEU A 125 2.22 8.27 11.99
N ASN A 126 2.03 9.22 11.07
CA ASN A 126 3.02 10.26 10.81
C ASN A 126 3.21 11.20 11.98
N TYR A 127 2.13 11.63 12.62
CA TYR A 127 2.21 12.54 13.75
C TYR A 127 2.87 11.88 14.98
N PHE A 128 2.49 10.65 15.32
CA PHE A 128 2.93 10.03 16.58
C PHE A 128 4.18 9.14 16.45
N VAL A 129 4.50 8.64 15.27
CA VAL A 129 5.55 7.61 15.10
C VAL A 129 6.56 8.01 14.03
N VAL A 130 6.13 8.13 12.78
CA VAL A 130 7.06 8.22 11.64
C VAL A 130 7.86 9.52 11.67
N MET A 131 7.22 10.68 11.80
CA MET A 131 7.95 11.94 11.84
C MET A 131 8.84 12.07 13.10
N PRO A 132 8.38 11.73 14.31
CA PRO A 132 9.27 11.64 15.47
C PRO A 132 10.49 10.75 15.24
N LEU A 133 10.36 9.61 14.56
CA LEU A 133 11.49 8.75 14.22
C LEU A 133 12.43 9.40 13.19
N TYR A 134 11.90 10.05 12.15
CA TYR A 134 12.73 10.78 11.20
C TYR A 134 13.51 11.93 11.86
N ILE A 135 12.92 12.63 12.82
CA ILE A 135 13.61 13.72 13.55
C ILE A 135 14.70 13.15 14.46
N ASN A 136 14.36 12.17 15.30
CA ASN A 136 15.26 11.72 16.37
C ASN A 136 16.31 10.69 15.91
N VAL A 137 16.00 9.88 14.90
CA VAL A 137 16.88 8.80 14.43
C VAL A 137 17.62 9.19 13.16
N VAL A 138 16.94 9.88 12.24
CA VAL A 138 17.52 10.27 10.94
C VAL A 138 18.05 11.71 10.95
N GLY A 139 17.74 12.50 11.99
CA GLY A 139 18.20 13.88 12.12
C GLY A 139 17.47 14.86 11.20
N MET A 140 16.26 14.52 10.75
CA MET A 140 15.47 15.38 9.87
C MET A 140 15.10 16.69 10.58
N GLN A 141 15.43 17.81 9.96
CA GLN A 141 15.02 19.14 10.43
C GLN A 141 13.72 19.56 9.75
N LEU A 142 12.75 20.00 10.55
CA LEU A 142 11.49 20.53 10.03
C LEU A 142 11.59 22.04 9.80
N ASN A 143 11.09 22.47 8.64
CA ASN A 143 10.93 23.89 8.29
C ASN A 143 9.56 24.45 8.72
N MET A 144 8.68 23.62 9.28
CA MET A 144 7.36 23.97 9.76
C MET A 144 6.99 23.11 10.97
N SER A 145 5.91 23.45 11.67
CA SER A 145 5.45 22.60 12.78
C SER A 145 5.03 21.22 12.27
N LEU A 146 5.16 20.21 13.14
CA LEU A 146 4.74 18.84 12.81
C LEU A 146 3.25 18.76 12.41
N ALA A 147 2.39 19.55 13.05
CA ALA A 147 0.98 19.63 12.68
C ALA A 147 0.76 20.18 11.27
N GLN A 148 1.47 21.26 10.90
CA GLN A 148 1.43 21.81 9.55
C GLN A 148 1.97 20.83 8.51
N TYR A 149 3.03 20.09 8.86
CA TYR A 149 3.60 19.05 8.01
C TYR A 149 2.57 17.95 7.70
N VAL A 150 1.89 17.45 8.73
CA VAL A 150 0.85 16.43 8.56
C VAL A 150 -0.33 16.97 7.76
N ALA A 151 -0.77 18.19 8.05
CA ALA A 151 -1.92 18.80 7.39
C ALA A 151 -1.68 19.10 5.90
N THR A 152 -0.52 19.65 5.56
CA THR A 152 -0.22 20.15 4.20
C THR A 152 0.60 19.17 3.36
N GLY A 153 1.19 18.15 3.98
CA GLY A 153 1.99 17.12 3.33
C GLY A 153 1.33 15.75 3.36
N VAL A 154 1.24 15.18 4.57
CA VAL A 154 0.81 13.78 4.76
C VAL A 154 -0.62 13.55 4.30
N ILE A 155 -1.56 14.42 4.69
CA ILE A 155 -2.97 14.31 4.29
C ILE A 155 -3.12 14.32 2.76
N PRO A 156 -2.68 15.38 2.04
CA PRO A 156 -2.85 15.42 0.58
C PRO A 156 -2.08 14.30 -0.12
N PHE A 157 -0.88 13.95 0.35
CA PHE A 157 -0.12 12.83 -0.20
C PHE A 157 -0.91 11.51 -0.15
N ASN A 158 -1.46 11.15 1.01
CA ASN A 158 -2.17 9.87 1.18
C ASN A 158 -3.49 9.84 0.38
N ILE A 159 -4.18 10.98 0.25
CA ILE A 159 -5.35 11.09 -0.63
C ILE A 159 -4.95 10.83 -2.09
N ILE A 160 -3.89 11.49 -2.58
CA ILE A 160 -3.43 11.32 -3.96
C ILE A 160 -2.97 9.87 -4.20
N LYS A 161 -2.12 9.33 -3.32
CA LYS A 161 -1.60 7.96 -3.41
C LYS A 161 -2.74 6.93 -3.45
N SER A 162 -3.69 7.02 -2.53
CA SER A 162 -4.82 6.09 -2.46
C SER A 162 -5.72 6.16 -3.69
N LEU A 163 -6.00 7.38 -4.20
CA LEU A 163 -6.80 7.55 -5.41
C LEU A 163 -6.11 6.98 -6.66
N ILE A 164 -4.81 7.21 -6.84
CA ILE A 164 -4.02 6.62 -7.93
C ILE A 164 -4.13 5.09 -7.89
N ASN A 165 -3.92 4.50 -6.71
CA ASN A 165 -3.97 3.06 -6.54
C ASN A 165 -5.37 2.48 -6.79
N CYS A 166 -6.42 3.14 -6.27
CA CYS A 166 -7.80 2.74 -6.51
C CYS A 166 -8.17 2.81 -8.00
N LEU A 167 -7.77 3.89 -8.68
CA LEU A 167 -8.01 4.06 -10.12
C LEU A 167 -7.29 2.97 -10.93
N GLY A 168 -6.05 2.66 -10.58
CA GLY A 168 -5.30 1.56 -11.18
C GLY A 168 -6.03 0.22 -11.07
N VAL A 169 -6.59 -0.10 -9.90
CA VAL A 169 -7.39 -1.32 -9.71
C VAL A 169 -8.65 -1.31 -10.58
N ILE A 170 -9.37 -0.18 -10.64
CA ILE A 170 -10.59 -0.03 -11.45
C ILE A 170 -10.29 -0.30 -12.94
N ILE A 171 -9.13 0.12 -13.43
CA ILE A 171 -8.73 -0.05 -14.83
C ILE A 171 -8.23 -1.48 -15.11
N ILE A 172 -7.44 -2.06 -14.19
CA ILE A 172 -6.72 -3.32 -14.44
C ILE A 172 -7.56 -4.54 -14.05
N TYR A 173 -8.22 -4.52 -12.89
CA TYR A 173 -8.92 -5.69 -12.34
C TYR A 173 -9.99 -6.28 -13.28
N PRO A 174 -10.83 -5.48 -13.99
CA PRO A 174 -11.82 -6.05 -14.92
C PRO A 174 -11.20 -6.88 -16.06
N ARG A 175 -10.00 -6.52 -16.52
CA ARG A 175 -9.27 -7.26 -17.57
C ARG A 175 -8.71 -8.59 -17.07
N LEU A 176 -8.41 -8.66 -15.78
CA LEU A 176 -7.90 -9.86 -15.11
C LEU A 176 -9.02 -10.82 -14.70
N LYS A 177 -10.19 -10.30 -14.29
CA LYS A 177 -11.29 -11.10 -13.74
C LYS A 177 -11.74 -12.26 -14.65
N GLY A 178 -11.64 -12.10 -15.97
CA GLY A 178 -11.96 -13.17 -16.93
C GLY A 178 -11.04 -14.39 -16.84
N HIS A 179 -9.78 -14.19 -16.44
CA HIS A 179 -8.76 -15.24 -16.39
C HIS A 179 -8.64 -15.90 -15.01
N PHE A 180 -9.11 -15.23 -13.96
CA PHE A 180 -9.16 -15.78 -12.59
C PHE A 180 -10.51 -16.43 -12.23
N ARG A 181 -11.49 -16.44 -13.15
CA ARG A 181 -12.71 -17.26 -13.02
C ARG A 181 -12.47 -18.67 -13.52
N THR A 182 -11.76 -19.47 -12.73
CA THR A 182 -11.80 -20.92 -12.85
C THR A 182 -12.01 -21.51 -11.46
N HIS A 183 -13.26 -21.93 -11.24
CA HIS A 183 -13.72 -22.84 -10.18
C HIS A 183 -13.58 -22.38 -8.73
N TYR A 184 -14.54 -21.56 -8.30
CA TYR A 184 -15.07 -21.63 -6.94
C TYR A 184 -16.40 -22.37 -6.99
#